data_AF-A0A1F9QSX6-F1
#
_entry.id   AF-A0A1F9QSX6-F1
#
_cell.length_a   1.000
_cell.length_b   1.000
_cell.length_c   1.000
_cell.angle_alpha   90.00
_cell.angle_beta   90.00
_cell.angle_gamma   90.00
#
_symmetry.space_group_name_H-M   'P 1'
#
loop_
_entity.id
_entity.type
_entity.pdbx_description
1 polymer ?
#
loop_
_entity_poly.entity_id
_entity_poly.type
_entity_poly.pdbx_seq_one_letter_code
_entity_poly.pdbx_strand_id
1 'polypeptide(L)'
;MKKKTLLALAAAAALCAAWGGYYYRFGMEAPEVIRKLSGLRMAVALYKLEHKGLPGAFEDTVKEGALEAAPALKLPRHAGSSGVRGASSFEIKDTGAWAYVNNRQDPDFGLVFIDCSHKDEKGRYWSEF
;
A
#
# COMPACT_ATOMS: atom_id res chain seq x y z
N MET A 1 39.33 -25.01 -7.20
CA MET A 1 38.64 -23.96 -6.41
C MET A 1 37.51 -23.29 -7.19
N LYS A 2 37.74 -22.79 -8.41
CA LYS A 2 36.73 -22.07 -9.24
C LYS A 2 35.39 -22.80 -9.48
N LYS A 3 35.38 -24.13 -9.70
CA LYS A 3 34.14 -24.89 -9.91
C LYS A 3 33.23 -24.94 -8.67
N LYS A 4 33.82 -25.07 -7.47
CA LYS A 4 33.05 -25.09 -6.21
C LYS A 4 32.45 -23.72 -5.91
N THR A 5 33.18 -22.63 -6.20
CA THR A 5 32.65 -21.27 -6.08
C THR A 5 31.52 -20.99 -7.08
N LEU A 6 31.65 -21.44 -8.34
CA LEU A 6 30.59 -21.31 -9.34
C LEU A 6 29.32 -22.09 -8.94
N LEU A 7 29.47 -23.33 -8.44
CA LEU A 7 28.36 -24.12 -7.92
C LEU A 7 27.67 -23.44 -6.72
N ALA A 8 28.45 -22.89 -5.79
CA ALA A 8 27.91 -22.16 -4.64
C ALA A 8 27.15 -20.89 -5.07
N LEU A 9 27.68 -20.12 -6.02
CA LEU A 9 27.01 -18.94 -6.56
C LEU A 9 25.71 -19.30 -7.30
N ALA A 10 25.72 -20.37 -8.09
CA ALA A 10 24.53 -20.85 -8.79
C ALA A 10 23.43 -21.31 -7.81
N ALA A 11 23.81 -22.05 -6.77
CA ALA A 11 22.88 -22.47 -5.72
C ALA A 11 22.30 -21.27 -4.95
N ALA A 12 23.14 -20.28 -4.61
CA ALA A 12 22.69 -19.05 -3.96
C ALA A 12 21.71 -18.27 -4.84
N ALA A 13 22.00 -18.12 -6.14
CA ALA A 13 21.11 -17.44 -7.08
C ALA A 13 19.76 -18.15 -7.21
N ALA A 14 19.75 -19.49 -7.25
CA ALA A 14 18.52 -20.29 -7.30
C ALA A 14 17.67 -20.11 -6.03
N LEU A 15 18.29 -20.09 -4.85
CA LEU A 15 17.60 -19.84 -3.58
C LEU A 15 17.04 -18.41 -3.52
N CYS A 16 17.79 -17.41 -3.96
CA CYS A 16 17.31 -16.03 -4.05
C CYS A 16 16.12 -15.90 -5.00
N ALA A 17 16.15 -16.58 -6.15
CA ALA A 17 15.04 -16.58 -7.10
C ALA A 17 13.79 -17.28 -6.52
N ALA A 18 13.96 -18.42 -5.87
CA ALA A 18 12.87 -19.14 -5.20
C ALA A 18 12.26 -18.30 -4.07
N TRP A 19 13.09 -17.66 -3.25
CA TRP A 19 12.66 -16.74 -2.19
C TRP A 19 11.93 -15.51 -2.76
N GLY A 20 12.46 -14.90 -3.82
CA GLY A 20 11.84 -13.77 -4.50
C GLY A 20 10.46 -14.14 -5.06
N GLY A 21 10.34 -15.30 -5.71
CA GLY A 21 9.06 -15.83 -6.19
C GLY A 21 8.06 -16.10 -5.06
N TYR A 22 8.53 -16.66 -3.95
CA TYR A 22 7.73 -16.85 -2.75
C TYR A 22 7.23 -15.49 -2.21
N TYR A 23 8.12 -14.54 -1.96
CA TYR A 23 7.77 -13.21 -1.46
C TYR A 23 6.77 -12.47 -2.37
N TYR A 24 6.91 -12.59 -3.69
CA TYR A 24 5.99 -11.98 -4.64
C TYR A 24 4.60 -12.63 -4.59
N ARG A 25 4.51 -13.93 -4.32
CA ARG A 25 3.24 -14.67 -4.27
C ARG A 25 2.42 -14.37 -3.01
N PHE A 26 3.07 -14.11 -1.88
CA PHE A 26 2.39 -13.92 -0.60
C PHE A 26 2.17 -12.44 -0.26
N GLY A 27 1.15 -12.18 0.55
CA GLY A 27 0.81 -10.85 1.05
C GLY A 27 0.17 -10.93 2.43
N MET A 28 -0.21 -9.77 2.96
CA MET A 28 -1.00 -9.66 4.18
C MET A 28 -2.39 -10.25 3.97
N GLU A 29 -2.97 -10.80 5.03
CA GLU A 29 -4.35 -11.27 5.04
C GLU A 29 -5.32 -10.08 4.90
N ALA A 30 -6.44 -10.25 4.18
CA ALA A 30 -7.38 -9.16 3.93
C ALA A 30 -7.90 -8.45 5.21
N PRO A 31 -8.21 -9.14 6.32
CA PRO A 31 -8.59 -8.46 7.55
C PRO A 31 -7.53 -7.48 8.06
N GLU A 32 -6.24 -7.81 7.91
CA GLU A 32 -5.16 -6.91 8.30
C GLU A 32 -5.09 -5.68 7.39
N VAL A 33 -5.18 -5.89 6.07
CA VAL A 33 -5.19 -4.81 5.07
C VAL A 33 -6.35 -3.85 5.33
N ILE A 34 -7.55 -4.38 5.53
CA ILE A 34 -8.77 -3.59 5.79
C ILE A 34 -8.62 -2.81 7.11
N ARG A 35 -8.10 -3.44 8.17
CA ARG A 35 -7.85 -2.75 9.45
C ARG A 35 -6.90 -1.57 9.28
N LYS A 36 -5.81 -1.75 8.51
CA LYS A 36 -4.83 -0.68 8.22
C LYS A 36 -5.47 0.44 7.40
N LEU A 37 -6.26 0.11 6.38
CA LEU A 37 -7.01 1.07 5.57
C LEU A 37 -7.97 1.91 6.43
N SER A 38 -8.72 1.26 7.33
CA SER A 38 -9.58 1.96 8.29
C SER A 38 -8.81 2.92 9.19
N GLY A 39 -7.59 2.54 9.61
CA GLY A 39 -6.70 3.43 10.37
C GLY A 39 -6.29 4.67 9.58
N LEU A 40 -5.92 4.52 8.31
CA LEU A 40 -5.60 5.64 7.42
C LEU A 40 -6.80 6.58 7.23
N ARG A 41 -8.00 6.03 7.02
CA ARG A 41 -9.23 6.81 6.87
C ARG A 41 -9.62 7.53 8.16
N MET A 42 -9.40 6.90 9.31
CA MET A 42 -9.59 7.53 10.62
C MET A 42 -8.64 8.73 10.80
N ALA A 43 -7.38 8.60 10.41
CA ALA A 43 -6.42 9.71 10.48
C ALA A 43 -6.87 10.93 9.64
N VAL A 44 -7.37 10.69 8.42
CA VAL A 44 -7.96 11.76 7.59
C VAL A 44 -9.17 12.39 8.26
N ALA A 45 -10.03 11.59 8.90
CA ALA A 45 -11.19 12.10 9.62
C ALA A 45 -10.80 12.93 10.85
N LEU A 46 -9.81 12.49 11.63
CA LEU A 46 -9.28 13.23 12.79
C LEU A 46 -8.67 14.57 12.35
N TYR A 47 -7.83 14.55 11.30
CA TYR A 47 -7.29 15.77 10.71
C TYR A 47 -8.41 16.75 10.34
N LYS A 48 -9.47 16.25 9.69
CA LYS A 48 -10.63 17.06 9.29
C LYS A 48 -11.36 17.67 10.48
N LEU A 49 -11.53 16.93 11.57
CA LEU A 49 -12.19 17.43 12.77
C LEU A 49 -11.40 18.58 13.41
N GLU A 50 -10.09 18.44 13.48
CA GLU A 50 -9.20 19.44 14.09
C GLU A 50 -9.05 20.70 13.21
N HIS A 51 -8.84 20.52 11.91
CA HIS A 51 -8.52 21.61 10.98
C HIS A 51 -9.75 22.18 10.27
N LYS A 52 -10.93 21.59 10.48
CA LYS A 52 -12.19 21.93 9.79
C LYS A 52 -12.10 21.79 8.27
N GLY A 53 -11.18 20.97 7.77
CA GLY A 53 -10.92 20.76 6.35
C GLY A 53 -10.11 19.49 6.09
N LEU A 54 -10.26 18.89 4.91
CA LEU A 54 -9.48 17.71 4.52
C LEU A 54 -8.01 18.08 4.27
N PRO A 55 -7.06 17.15 4.50
CA PRO A 55 -5.64 17.41 4.28
C PRO A 55 -5.36 17.67 2.79
N GLY A 56 -4.39 18.56 2.50
CA GLY A 56 -4.01 18.84 1.10
C GLY A 56 -3.19 17.70 0.50
N ALA A 57 -2.40 17.03 1.33
CA ALA A 57 -1.67 15.81 1.01
C ALA A 57 -1.78 14.84 2.19
N PHE A 58 -1.67 13.53 1.94
CA PHE A 58 -1.83 12.56 3.03
C PHE A 58 -0.79 12.75 4.14
N GLU A 59 0.42 13.19 3.78
CA GLU A 59 1.54 13.48 4.69
C GLU A 59 1.20 14.50 5.77
N ASP A 60 0.20 15.36 5.55
CA ASP A 60 -0.25 16.33 6.55
C ASP A 60 -0.87 15.62 7.75
N THR A 61 -1.53 14.46 7.55
CA THR A 61 -2.04 13.63 8.66
C THR A 61 -0.93 13.08 9.56
N VAL A 62 0.27 12.90 9.02
CA VAL A 62 1.44 12.42 9.78
C VAL A 62 2.12 13.58 10.50
N LYS A 63 2.33 14.70 9.79
CA LYS A 63 3.00 15.89 10.35
C LYS A 63 2.22 16.50 11.52
N GLU A 64 0.90 16.53 11.42
CA GLU A 64 0.02 17.09 12.46
C GLU A 64 -0.35 16.06 13.55
N GLY A 65 0.23 14.85 13.52
CA GLY A 65 0.08 13.87 14.60
C GLY A 65 -1.24 13.09 14.62
N ALA A 66 -2.08 13.20 13.59
CA ALA A 66 -3.28 12.36 13.43
C ALA A 66 -2.92 10.89 13.13
N LEU A 67 -1.70 10.62 12.66
CA LEU A 67 -1.14 9.29 12.43
C LEU A 67 0.38 9.31 12.66
N GLU A 68 0.93 8.32 13.37
CA GLU A 68 2.39 8.27 13.57
C GLU A 68 3.16 8.02 12.27
N ALA A 69 2.68 7.08 11.45
CA ALA A 69 3.21 6.77 10.12
C ALA A 69 2.18 5.96 9.32
N ALA A 70 2.26 6.04 7.99
CA ALA A 70 1.49 5.15 7.13
C ALA A 70 1.92 3.68 7.34
N PRO A 71 0.98 2.75 7.60
CA PRO A 71 1.32 1.36 7.85
C PRO A 71 1.80 0.71 6.57
N ALA A 72 2.76 -0.21 6.69
CA ALA A 72 3.17 -1.03 5.56
C ALA A 72 1.98 -1.82 4.98
N LEU A 73 1.94 -1.93 3.66
CA LEU A 73 1.06 -2.74 2.84
C LEU A 73 1.91 -3.71 2.03
N LYS A 74 1.52 -4.98 2.01
CA LYS A 74 2.07 -5.97 1.10
C LYS A 74 0.92 -6.78 0.55
N LEU A 75 0.61 -6.60 -0.73
CA LEU A 75 -0.38 -7.41 -1.43
C LEU A 75 0.31 -8.55 -2.20
N PRO A 76 -0.38 -9.66 -2.46
CA PRO A 76 0.07 -10.63 -3.44
C PRO A 76 0.36 -9.94 -4.78
N ARG A 77 1.44 -10.34 -5.44
CA ARG A 77 1.91 -9.80 -6.73
C ARG A 77 2.38 -8.35 -6.71
N HIS A 78 2.59 -7.78 -5.54
CA HIS A 78 3.12 -6.43 -5.39
C HIS A 78 4.30 -6.41 -4.43
N ALA A 79 5.19 -5.43 -4.60
CA ALA A 79 6.21 -5.16 -3.59
C ALA A 79 5.56 -4.54 -2.33
N GLY A 80 6.22 -4.66 -1.19
CA GLY A 80 5.77 -3.97 0.02
C GLY A 80 5.95 -2.46 -0.11
N SER A 81 4.98 -1.67 0.37
CA SER A 81 5.04 -0.21 0.40
C SER A 81 4.54 0.32 1.74
N SER A 82 5.15 1.39 2.25
CA SER A 82 4.68 2.14 3.43
C SER A 82 4.31 3.58 3.10
N GLY A 83 4.22 3.94 1.82
CA GLY A 83 3.85 5.28 1.37
C GLY A 83 2.37 5.37 0.99
N VAL A 84 1.81 6.57 1.07
CA VAL A 84 0.51 6.91 0.49
C VAL A 84 0.74 7.82 -0.70
N ARG A 85 0.42 7.35 -1.91
CA ARG A 85 0.61 8.11 -3.14
C ARG A 85 -0.50 9.14 -3.31
N GLY A 86 -0.16 10.40 -3.59
CA GLY A 86 -1.13 11.38 -4.07
C GLY A 86 -1.69 11.00 -5.45
N ALA A 87 -3.01 11.06 -5.59
CA ALA A 87 -3.74 10.80 -6.82
C ALA A 87 -4.66 11.99 -7.14
N SER A 88 -4.71 12.39 -8.41
CA SER A 88 -5.57 13.49 -8.84
C SER A 88 -7.06 13.12 -8.93
N SER A 89 -7.38 11.83 -8.90
CA SER A 89 -8.73 11.26 -8.93
C SER A 89 -8.69 9.81 -8.44
N PHE A 90 -9.85 9.19 -8.24
CA PHE A 90 -9.95 7.76 -7.95
C PHE A 90 -9.65 6.91 -9.20
N GLU A 91 -8.36 6.63 -9.41
CA GLU A 91 -7.84 5.85 -10.55
C GLU A 91 -7.00 4.67 -10.05
N ILE A 92 -7.30 3.47 -10.55
CA ILE A 92 -6.56 2.24 -10.22
C ILE A 92 -5.43 2.03 -11.25
N LYS A 93 -4.19 2.23 -10.78
CA LYS A 93 -2.92 2.05 -11.53
C LYS A 93 -2.21 0.73 -11.20
N ASP A 94 -2.79 -0.06 -10.30
CA ASP A 94 -2.26 -1.36 -9.85
C ASP A 94 -0.83 -1.25 -9.30
N THR A 95 -0.59 -0.25 -8.44
CA THR A 95 0.73 -0.06 -7.80
C THR A 95 0.93 -0.96 -6.58
N GLY A 96 -0.13 -1.54 -6.05
CA GLY A 96 -0.10 -2.34 -4.82
C GLY A 96 0.12 -1.52 -3.54
N ALA A 97 -0.07 -0.20 -3.63
CA ALA A 97 0.17 0.75 -2.55
C ALA A 97 -1.12 1.44 -2.08
N TRP A 98 -1.02 2.21 -1.01
CA TRP A 98 -2.07 3.14 -0.62
C TRP A 98 -2.09 4.34 -1.57
N ALA A 99 -3.27 4.87 -1.85
CA ALA A 99 -3.44 6.11 -2.59
C ALA A 99 -4.43 7.04 -1.89
N TYR A 100 -4.24 8.34 -2.08
CA TYR A 100 -5.05 9.40 -1.52
C TYR A 100 -5.45 10.39 -2.61
N VAL A 101 -6.74 10.65 -2.78
CA VAL A 101 -7.24 11.66 -3.73
C VAL A 101 -6.98 13.06 -3.14
N ASN A 102 -5.98 13.74 -3.69
CA ASN A 102 -5.48 15.03 -3.19
C ASN A 102 -5.92 16.25 -4.03
N ASN A 103 -6.72 16.01 -5.07
CA ASN A 103 -7.27 17.06 -5.91
C ASN A 103 -8.56 17.62 -5.28
N ARG A 104 -8.52 18.89 -4.84
CA ARG A 104 -9.67 19.56 -4.19
C ARG A 104 -10.88 19.75 -5.10
N GLN A 105 -10.69 19.66 -6.41
CA GLN A 105 -11.77 19.79 -7.39
C GLN A 105 -12.43 18.43 -7.71
N ASP A 106 -11.84 17.32 -7.27
CA ASP A 106 -12.36 15.99 -7.51
C ASP A 106 -13.47 15.65 -6.49
N PRO A 107 -14.59 15.03 -6.89
CA PRO A 107 -15.64 14.63 -5.96
C PRO A 107 -15.17 13.64 -4.90
N ASP A 108 -14.12 12.87 -5.17
CA ASP A 108 -13.52 11.91 -4.24
C ASP A 108 -12.39 12.53 -3.40
N PHE A 109 -12.20 13.85 -3.40
CA PHE A 109 -11.20 14.52 -2.56
C PHE A 109 -11.29 14.04 -1.10
N GLY A 110 -10.17 13.56 -0.56
CA GLY A 110 -10.12 12.97 0.77
C GLY A 110 -10.20 11.45 0.82
N LEU A 111 -10.51 10.78 -0.29
CA LEU A 111 -10.59 9.33 -0.35
C LEU A 111 -9.21 8.70 -0.21
N VAL A 112 -9.08 7.77 0.75
CA VAL A 112 -7.95 6.83 0.82
C VAL A 112 -8.43 5.47 0.31
N PHE A 113 -7.67 4.88 -0.60
CA PHE A 113 -7.99 3.62 -1.25
C PHE A 113 -6.75 2.74 -1.48
N ILE A 114 -6.99 1.48 -1.84
CA ILE A 114 -5.94 0.53 -2.23
C ILE A 114 -5.82 0.57 -3.75
N ASP A 115 -4.65 1.00 -4.24
CA ASP A 115 -4.36 1.10 -5.67
C ASP A 115 -3.94 -0.27 -6.23
N CYS A 116 -4.92 -1.16 -6.40
CA CYS A 116 -4.70 -2.52 -6.86
C CYS A 116 -5.90 -3.05 -7.65
N SER A 117 -5.67 -3.56 -8.85
CA SER A 117 -6.70 -4.13 -9.72
C SER A 117 -6.94 -5.63 -9.48
N HIS A 118 -6.24 -6.21 -8.50
CA HIS A 118 -6.37 -7.62 -8.15
C HIS A 118 -7.46 -7.86 -7.11
N LYS A 119 -7.86 -9.12 -6.96
CA LYS A 119 -8.86 -9.56 -5.99
C LYS A 119 -8.24 -10.08 -4.71
N ASP A 120 -8.97 -9.93 -3.60
CA ASP A 120 -8.71 -10.62 -2.34
C ASP A 120 -9.02 -12.12 -2.45
N GLU A 121 -8.77 -12.87 -1.38
CA GLU A 121 -9.05 -14.31 -1.30
C GLU A 121 -10.55 -14.66 -1.41
N LYS A 122 -11.43 -13.67 -1.29
CA LYS A 122 -12.89 -13.80 -1.41
C LYS A 122 -13.44 -13.33 -2.76
N GLY A 123 -12.57 -12.91 -3.68
CA GLY A 123 -12.94 -12.51 -5.03
C GLY A 123 -13.39 -11.04 -5.18
N ARG A 124 -13.21 -10.20 -4.16
CA ARG A 124 -13.51 -8.75 -4.17
C ARG A 124 -12.29 -7.96 -4.61
N TYR A 125 -12.45 -6.89 -5.38
CA TYR A 125 -11.29 -6.10 -5.78
C TYR A 125 -10.72 -5.35 -4.58
N TRP A 126 -9.39 -5.28 -4.48
CA TRP A 126 -8.74 -4.51 -3.42
C TRP A 126 -9.16 -3.03 -3.42
N SER A 127 -9.41 -2.47 -4.60
CA SER A 127 -9.90 -1.10 -4.76
C SER A 127 -11.33 -0.85 -4.27
N GLU A 128 -12.11 -1.90 -3.98
CA GLU A 128 -13.51 -1.77 -3.52
C GLU A 128 -13.64 -1.69 -1.98
N PHE A 129 -12.54 -1.84 -1.24
CA PHE A 129 -12.51 -1.67 0.21
C PHE A 129 -12.39 -0.22 0.59
#